data_AF-A0A8E2ASJ0-F1
#
_entry.id   AF-A0A8E2ASJ0-F1
#
_cell.length_a   1.000
_cell.length_b   1.000
_cell.length_c   1.000
_cell.angle_alpha   90.00
_cell.angle_beta   90.00
_cell.angle_gamma   90.00
#
_symmetry.space_group_name_H-M   'P 1'
#
loop_
_entity.id
_entity.type
_entity.pdbx_description
1 polymer ?
#
loop_
_entity_poly.entity_id
_entity_poly.type
_entity_poly.pdbx_seq_one_letter_code
_entity_poly.pdbx_strand_id
1 'polypeptide(L)'
;LTKEVLAELKQSILSVRSVLVKLCKTAYAIIHSLTKLLPAWYVQVTSCCLKKMMMPCNVATHWNLTYWMLVFAVEYFKALNAITVDHFLNLCKHKMSKKN
;
A
#
# COMPACT_ATOMS: atom_id res chain seq x y z
N LEU A 1 27.88 17.74 12.12
CA LEU A 1 26.41 17.57 12.07
C LEU A 1 25.84 17.91 13.45
N THR A 2 25.02 18.95 13.58
CA THR A 2 24.35 19.30 14.84
C THR A 2 23.34 18.22 15.22
N LYS A 3 23.10 18.03 16.53
CA LYS A 3 22.19 17.00 17.05
C LYS A 3 20.76 17.14 16.51
N GLU A 4 20.36 18.37 16.19
CA GLU A 4 19.06 18.72 15.61
C GLU A 4 18.89 18.16 14.20
N VAL A 5 19.88 18.39 13.32
CA VAL A 5 19.88 17.84 11.94
C VAL A 5 19.82 16.30 11.95
N LEU A 6 20.48 15.65 12.92
CA LEU A 6 20.39 14.20 13.08
C LEU A 6 19.00 13.72 13.50
N ALA A 7 18.30 14.48 14.35
CA ALA A 7 16.96 14.13 14.82
C ALA A 7 15.94 14.26 13.68
N GLU A 8 16.00 15.35 12.92
CA GLU A 8 15.15 15.57 11.74
C GLU A 8 15.35 14.49 10.67
N LEU A 9 16.62 14.14 10.39
CA LEU A 9 16.94 13.07 9.46
C LEU A 9 16.36 11.73 9.93
N LYS A 10 16.54 11.37 11.21
CA LYS A 10 15.95 10.14 11.78
C LYS A 10 14.44 10.12 11.64
N GLN A 11 13.77 11.25 11.90
CA GLN A 11 12.32 11.35 11.78
C GLN A 11 11.83 11.15 10.35
N SER A 12 12.53 11.74 9.37
CA SER A 12 12.22 11.54 7.95
C SER A 12 12.37 10.07 7.53
N ILE A 13 13.44 9.40 7.98
CA ILE A 13 13.69 7.98 7.71
C ILE A 13 12.57 7.11 8.31
N LEU A 14 12.13 7.41 9.54
CA LEU A 14 11.03 6.68 10.18
C LEU A 14 9.72 6.82 9.41
N SER A 15 9.42 8.02 8.89
CA SER A 15 8.25 8.26 8.05
C SER A 15 8.27 7.42 6.78
N VAL A 16 9.39 7.46 6.04
CA VAL A 16 9.58 6.68 4.80
C VAL A 16 9.48 5.17 5.09
N ARG A 17 10.12 4.69 6.17
CA ARG A 17 10.06 3.28 6.58
C ARG A 17 8.64 2.84 6.90
N SER A 18 7.85 3.69 7.57
CA SER A 18 6.45 3.41 7.88
C SER A 18 5.59 3.28 6.62
N VAL A 19 5.77 4.18 5.65
CA VAL A 19 5.09 4.12 4.34
C VAL A 19 5.45 2.83 3.60
N LEU A 20 6.73 2.48 3.53
CA LEU A 20 7.19 1.24 2.91
C LEU A 20 6.57 0.00 3.55
N VAL A 21 6.54 -0.09 4.89
CA VAL A 21 5.92 -1.22 5.59
C VAL A 21 4.42 -1.32 5.27
N LYS A 22 3.71 -0.19 5.20
CA LYS A 22 2.30 -0.18 4.81
C LYS A 22 2.10 -0.67 3.38
N LEU A 23 2.92 -0.19 2.43
CA LEU A 23 2.88 -0.64 1.03
C LEU A 23 3.12 -2.15 0.91
N CYS A 24 4.13 -2.69 1.62
CA CYS A 24 4.38 -4.13 1.66
C CYS A 24 3.19 -4.92 2.21
N LYS A 25 2.58 -4.45 3.31
CA LYS A 25 1.41 -5.11 3.89
C LYS A 25 0.20 -5.08 2.98
N THR A 26 -0.04 -3.95 2.30
CA THR A 26 -1.12 -3.81 1.33
C THR A 26 -0.89 -4.72 0.12
N ALA A 27 0.32 -4.74 -0.44
CA ALA A 27 0.68 -5.64 -1.53
C ALA A 27 0.41 -7.09 -1.12
N TYR A 28 0.96 -7.53 0.02
CA TYR A 28 0.74 -8.87 0.55
C TYR A 28 -0.75 -9.20 0.71
N ALA A 29 -1.54 -8.31 1.30
CA ALA A 29 -2.97 -8.51 1.48
C ALA A 29 -3.73 -8.66 0.14
N ILE A 30 -3.41 -7.82 -0.85
CA ILE A 30 -4.01 -7.90 -2.20
C ILE A 30 -3.66 -9.23 -2.86
N ILE A 31 -2.40 -9.64 -2.80
CA ILE A 31 -1.89 -10.87 -3.43
C ILE A 31 -2.54 -12.11 -2.82
N HIS A 32 -2.68 -12.16 -1.49
CA HIS A 32 -3.18 -13.33 -0.79
C HIS A 32 -4.71 -13.35 -0.59
N SER A 33 -5.41 -12.24 -0.82
CA SER A 33 -6.88 -12.19 -0.79
C SER A 33 -7.45 -12.23 -2.22
N LEU A 34 -7.30 -13.40 -2.84
CA LEU A 34 -7.69 -13.66 -4.23
C LEU A 34 -9.18 -13.43 -4.52
N THR A 35 -10.04 -13.58 -3.52
CA THR A 35 -11.51 -13.51 -3.68
C THR A 35 -12.11 -12.13 -3.42
N LYS A 36 -11.42 -11.27 -2.66
CA LYS A 36 -11.97 -9.97 -2.23
C LYS A 36 -11.09 -8.81 -2.66
N LEU A 37 -9.82 -8.80 -2.27
CA LEU A 37 -8.94 -7.66 -2.53
C LEU A 37 -8.38 -7.68 -3.94
N LEU A 38 -8.01 -8.85 -4.48
CA LEU A 38 -7.44 -8.91 -5.83
C LEU A 38 -8.44 -8.46 -6.92
N PRO A 39 -9.73 -8.87 -6.91
CA PRO A 39 -10.71 -8.37 -7.86
C PRO A 39 -10.98 -6.88 -7.66
N ALA A 40 -11.13 -6.43 -6.40
CA ALA A 40 -11.33 -5.02 -6.08
C ALA A 40 -10.16 -4.15 -6.56
N TRP A 41 -8.93 -4.62 -6.40
CA TRP A 41 -7.73 -3.97 -6.94
C TRP A 41 -7.83 -3.77 -8.45
N TYR A 42 -8.13 -4.83 -9.20
CA TYR A 42 -8.25 -4.71 -10.65
C TYR A 42 -9.38 -3.79 -11.10
N VAL A 43 -10.49 -3.75 -10.37
CA VAL A 43 -11.56 -2.77 -10.62
C VAL A 43 -11.04 -1.35 -10.43
N GLN A 44 -10.32 -1.07 -9.34
CA GLN A 44 -9.79 0.28 -9.07
C GLN A 44 -8.68 0.70 -10.05
N VAL A 45 -7.82 -0.24 -10.46
CA VAL A 45 -6.80 0.02 -11.48
C VAL A 45 -7.45 0.38 -12.82
N THR A 46 -8.49 -0.37 -13.19
CA THR A 46 -9.22 -0.13 -14.45
C THR A 46 -10.00 1.19 -14.40
N SER A 47 -10.65 1.52 -13.27
CA SER A 47 -11.35 2.79 -13.10
C SER A 47 -10.42 4.00 -13.14
N CYS A 48 -9.16 3.83 -12.73
CA CYS A 48 -8.12 4.85 -12.85
C CYS A 48 -7.47 4.92 -14.24
N CYS A 49 -7.95 4.14 -15.23
CA CYS A 49 -7.35 4.02 -16.57
C CYS A 49 -5.87 3.59 -16.54
N LEU A 50 -5.45 2.85 -15.51
CA LEU A 50 -4.09 2.35 -15.37
C LEU A 50 -3.95 0.96 -15.97
N LYS A 51 -2.72 0.61 -16.38
CA LYS A 51 -2.43 -0.75 -16.87
C LYS A 51 -2.71 -1.77 -15.76
N LYS A 52 -3.47 -2.81 -16.09
CA LYS A 52 -3.78 -3.93 -15.20
C LYS A 52 -2.49 -4.65 -14.78
N MET A 53 -1.91 -4.25 -13.66
CA MET A 53 -0.70 -4.83 -13.08
C MET A 53 -0.91 -5.15 -11.61
N MET A 54 -0.25 -6.21 -11.16
CA MET A 54 -0.20 -6.60 -9.75
C MET A 54 0.87 -5.78 -9.04
N MET A 55 0.58 -5.37 -7.80
CA MET A 55 1.56 -4.64 -7.00
C MET A 55 2.78 -5.52 -6.72
N PRO A 56 4.01 -5.03 -6.93
CA PRO A 56 5.21 -5.74 -6.51
C PRO A 56 5.17 -5.91 -4.98
N CYS A 57 5.39 -7.13 -4.49
CA CYS A 57 5.57 -7.40 -3.07
C CYS A 57 7.01 -7.81 -2.83
N ASN A 58 7.54 -7.50 -1.65
CA ASN A 58 8.90 -7.85 -1.27
C ASN A 58 9.14 -9.36 -1.42
N VAL A 59 9.85 -9.76 -2.45
CA VAL A 59 10.40 -11.10 -2.70
C VAL A 59 11.85 -11.03 -2.23
N ALA A 60 12.24 -11.94 -1.34
CA ALA A 60 13.56 -11.96 -0.71
C ALA A 60 14.75 -12.01 -1.69
N THR A 61 14.49 -12.23 -2.99
CA THR A 61 15.48 -12.44 -4.05
C THR A 61 15.82 -11.19 -4.87
N HIS A 62 15.25 -10.01 -4.60
CA HIS A 62 15.48 -8.82 -5.45
C HIS A 62 16.03 -7.60 -4.69
N TRP A 63 17.26 -7.20 -5.00
CA TRP A 63 18.01 -6.12 -4.34
C TRP A 63 17.42 -4.70 -4.53
N ASN A 64 16.64 -4.47 -5.58
CA ASN A 64 16.06 -3.16 -5.90
C ASN A 64 14.55 -3.07 -5.66
N LEU A 65 13.99 -4.01 -4.90
CA LEU A 65 12.54 -4.15 -4.83
C LEU A 65 11.87 -2.97 -4.11
N THR A 66 12.52 -2.38 -3.11
CA THR A 66 12.05 -1.17 -2.44
C THR A 66 11.90 0.00 -3.41
N TYR A 67 12.85 0.16 -4.35
CA TYR A 67 12.78 1.18 -5.38
C TYR A 67 11.58 0.95 -6.31
N TRP A 68 11.45 -0.25 -6.86
CA TRP A 68 10.33 -0.59 -7.74
C TRP A 68 8.97 -0.49 -7.05
N MET A 69 8.88 -0.85 -5.78
CA MET A 69 7.66 -0.69 -4.99
C MET A 69 7.27 0.78 -4.80
N LEU A 70 8.25 1.67 -4.60
CA LEU A 70 7.99 3.11 -4.48
C LEU A 70 7.58 3.72 -5.82
N VAL A 71 8.28 3.38 -6.91
CA VAL A 71 7.92 3.82 -8.27
C VAL A 71 6.49 3.40 -8.59
N PHE A 72 6.17 2.12 -8.37
CA PHE A 72 4.82 1.60 -8.54
C PHE A 72 3.79 2.31 -7.64
N ALA A 73 4.12 2.55 -6.38
CA ALA A 73 3.21 3.20 -5.45
C ALA A 73 2.87 4.65 -5.84
N VAL A 74 3.82 5.37 -6.44
CA VAL A 74 3.58 6.72 -6.97
C VAL A 74 2.70 6.66 -8.22
N GLU A 75 3.01 5.76 -9.16
CA GLU A 75 2.23 5.59 -10.39
C GLU A 75 0.78 5.15 -10.10
N TYR A 76 0.60 4.24 -9.15
CA TYR A 76 -0.70 3.65 -8.79
C TYR A 76 -1.34 4.28 -7.55
N PHE A 77 -0.85 5.45 -7.11
CA PHE A 77 -1.27 6.10 -5.87
C PHE A 77 -2.79 6.29 -5.76
N LYS A 78 -3.45 6.69 -6.86
CA LYS A 78 -4.90 6.89 -6.90
C LYS A 78 -5.67 5.59 -6.64
N ALA A 79 -5.28 4.50 -7.30
CA ALA A 79 -5.90 3.18 -7.10
C ALA A 79 -5.60 2.63 -5.69
N LEU A 80 -4.38 2.83 -5.18
CA LEU A 80 -3.97 2.42 -3.83
C LEU A 80 -4.75 3.17 -2.73
N ASN A 81 -4.97 4.47 -2.90
CA ASN A 81 -5.80 5.23 -1.98
C ASN A 81 -7.26 4.78 -2.04
N ALA A 82 -7.81 4.57 -3.24
CA ALA A 82 -9.18 4.12 -3.40
C ALA A 82 -9.44 2.77 -2.72
N ILE A 83 -8.56 1.79 -2.92
CA ILE A 83 -8.72 0.46 -2.29
C ILE A 83 -8.47 0.51 -0.78
N THR A 84 -7.55 1.35 -0.31
CA THR A 84 -7.26 1.45 1.14
C THR A 84 -8.41 2.15 1.89
N VAL A 85 -8.99 3.19 1.30
CA VAL A 85 -10.17 3.89 1.83
C VAL A 85 -11.39 2.97 1.78
N ASP A 86 -11.65 2.32 0.64
CA ASP A 86 -12.78 1.40 0.50
C ASP A 86 -12.66 0.19 1.45
N HIS A 87 -11.45 -0.37 1.61
CA HIS A 87 -11.21 -1.44 2.57
C HIS A 87 -11.41 -0.98 4.02
N PHE A 88 -10.95 0.21 4.39
CA PHE A 88 -11.20 0.79 5.71
C PHE A 88 -12.71 0.96 5.95
N LEU A 89 -13.43 1.53 4.98
CA LEU A 89 -14.88 1.72 5.06
C LEU A 89 -15.63 0.39 5.14
N ASN A 90 -15.25 -0.62 4.37
CA ASN A 90 -15.86 -1.94 4.40
C ASN A 90 -15.58 -2.68 5.73
N LEU A 91 -14.38 -2.58 6.29
CA LEU A 91 -14.09 -3.08 7.64
C LEU A 91 -14.92 -2.37 8.71
N CYS A 92 -15.10 -1.05 8.59
CA CYS A 92 -15.94 -0.26 9.50
C CYS A 92 -17.42 -0.67 9.41
N LYS A 93 -17.97 -0.87 8.22
CA LYS A 93 -19.35 -1.35 8.03
C LYS A 93 -19.60 -2.70 8.71
N HIS A 94 -18.69 -3.66 8.56
CA HIS A 94 -18.80 -4.96 9.23
C HIS A 94 -18.71 -4.85 10.76
N LYS A 95 -17.88 -3.94 11.30
CA LYS A 95 -17.82 -3.68 12.75
C LYS A 95 -19.09 -3.02 13.28
N MET A 96 -19.68 -2.08 12.53
CA MET A 96 -20.93 -1.41 12.87
C MET A 96 -22.12 -2.39 12.83
N SER A 97 -22.10 -3.37 11.91
CA SER A 97 -23.13 -4.40 11.78
C SER A 97 -23.08 -5.49 12.86
N LYS A 98 -21.95 -5.67 13.56
CA LYS A 98 -21.80 -6.68 14.64
C LYS A 98 -22.25 -6.18 16.02
N LYS A 99 -22.90 -5.03 16.08
CA LYS A 99 -23.42 -4.43 17.32
C LYS A 99 -24.95 -4.63 17.37
N ASN A 100 -25.38 -5.87 17.53
CA ASN A 100 -26.74 -6.28 17.91
C ASN A 100 -26.63 -7.47 18.86
#